data_AF-A0AAU6SZJ4-F1
#
_entry.id   AF-A0AAU6SZJ4-F1
#
_cell.length_a   1.000
_cell.length_b   1.000
_cell.length_c   1.000
_cell.angle_alpha   90.00
_cell.angle_beta   90.00
_cell.angle_gamma   90.00
#
_symmetry.space_group_name_H-M   'P 1'
#
loop_
_entity.id
_entity.type
_entity.pdbx_description
1 polymer ?
#
loop_
_entity_poly.entity_id
_entity_poly.type
_entity_poly.pdbx_seq_one_letter_code
_entity_poly.pdbx_strand_id
1 'polypeptide(L)'
;MKLFFASDLHGALPAAEKMLQQFTQSGANTLILLGDLLNHGPRNPIPEGYNPPAVAEKLNDYAKQIIAVRGNCDSEVDQMLLDFPIMSDFAWVLLPSGQRLFLTHGHLYDEQTLPPLSIGDIVVHGHTHLVRAERCGNHFVLNPGSVTFPRSQAVASFAVLDGFCFTVYGFEGETLASLDLSQ
;
A
#
# COMPACT_ATOMS: atom_id res chain seq x y z
N MET A 1 3.19 -0.22 -17.72
CA MET A 1 2.33 0.19 -16.57
C MET A 1 3.26 0.36 -15.39
N LYS A 2 3.11 1.46 -14.65
CA LYS A 2 3.90 1.73 -13.45
C LYS A 2 2.94 1.99 -12.29
N LEU A 3 3.09 1.22 -11.22
CA LEU A 3 2.22 1.26 -10.04
C LEU A 3 3.01 1.77 -8.84
N PHE A 4 2.37 2.59 -8.01
CA PHE A 4 2.92 3.06 -6.74
C PHE A 4 2.11 2.42 -5.61
N PHE A 5 2.76 1.98 -4.54
CA PHE A 5 2.14 1.33 -3.41
C PHE A 5 2.45 2.07 -2.12
N ALA A 6 1.42 2.33 -1.33
CA ALA A 6 1.53 2.86 0.03
C ALA A 6 0.53 2.15 0.95
N SER A 7 0.84 2.13 2.24
CA SER A 7 0.03 1.47 3.26
C SER A 7 0.16 2.20 4.60
N ASP A 8 -0.85 2.05 5.46
CA ASP A 8 -0.79 2.42 6.88
C ASP A 8 -0.46 3.92 7.06
N LEU A 9 -1.26 4.80 6.42
CA LEU A 9 -1.14 6.26 6.48
C LEU A 9 -1.57 6.80 7.84
N HIS A 10 -2.60 6.20 8.44
CA HIS A 10 -3.08 6.52 9.78
C HIS A 10 -3.40 8.01 10.01
N GLY A 11 -3.90 8.70 8.98
CA GLY A 11 -4.29 10.11 9.05
C GLY A 11 -3.14 11.10 9.29
N ALA A 12 -1.88 10.68 9.13
CA ALA A 12 -0.72 11.54 9.29
C ALA A 12 -0.51 12.43 8.06
N LEU A 13 -0.91 13.71 8.15
CA LEU A 13 -0.87 14.63 7.01
C LEU A 13 0.54 14.82 6.42
N PRO A 14 1.60 15.04 7.22
CA PRO A 14 2.95 15.19 6.65
C PRO A 14 3.43 13.95 5.88
N ALA A 15 3.05 12.75 6.34
CA ALA A 15 3.40 11.51 5.66
C ALA A 15 2.61 11.35 4.35
N ALA A 16 1.31 11.67 4.37
CA ALA A 16 0.48 11.65 3.18
C ALA A 16 0.97 12.63 2.09
N GLU A 17 1.36 13.85 2.48
CA GLU A 17 1.88 14.85 1.52
C GLU A 17 3.22 14.40 0.91
N LYS A 18 4.15 13.87 1.72
CA LYS A 18 5.40 13.30 1.22
C LYS A 18 5.16 12.11 0.30
N MET A 19 4.23 11.21 0.65
CA MET A 19 3.83 10.08 -0.18
C MET A 19 3.28 10.53 -1.54
N LEU A 20 2.37 11.51 -1.56
CA LEU A 20 1.80 12.05 -2.81
C LEU A 20 2.85 12.76 -3.67
N GLN A 21 3.82 13.44 -3.06
CA GLN A 21 4.96 14.01 -3.76
C GLN A 21 5.78 12.92 -4.45
N GLN A 22 6.11 11.83 -3.74
CA GLN A 22 6.84 10.69 -4.30
C GLN A 22 6.03 9.98 -5.39
N PHE A 23 4.72 9.82 -5.21
CA PHE A 23 3.83 9.28 -6.24
C PHE A 23 3.93 10.11 -7.53
N THR A 24 3.79 11.43 -7.42
CA THR A 24 3.87 12.34 -8.57
C THR A 24 5.25 12.27 -9.25
N GLN A 25 6.33 12.27 -8.46
CA GLN A 25 7.71 12.22 -8.98
C GLN A 25 8.04 10.88 -9.65
N SER A 26 7.45 9.77 -9.17
CA SER A 26 7.69 8.43 -9.71
C SER A 26 7.22 8.25 -11.15
N GLY A 27 6.26 9.08 -11.61
CA GLY A 27 5.57 8.94 -12.89
C GLY A 27 4.63 7.74 -12.96
N ALA A 28 4.31 7.12 -11.82
CA ALA A 28 3.30 6.06 -11.75
C ALA A 28 1.91 6.59 -12.14
N ASN A 29 1.13 5.77 -12.82
CA ASN A 29 -0.22 6.15 -13.28
C ASN A 29 -1.32 5.76 -12.30
N THR A 30 -1.00 4.88 -11.34
CA THR A 30 -1.97 4.33 -10.40
C THR A 30 -1.34 4.22 -9.02
N LEU A 31 -2.05 4.75 -8.03
CA LEU A 31 -1.71 4.70 -6.61
C LEU A 31 -2.51 3.58 -5.94
N ILE A 32 -1.82 2.55 -5.49
CA ILE A 32 -2.38 1.45 -4.72
C ILE A 32 -2.27 1.78 -3.23
N LEU A 33 -3.41 1.87 -2.55
CA LEU A 33 -3.49 2.11 -1.11
C LEU A 33 -3.94 0.83 -0.39
N LEU A 34 -3.07 0.28 0.45
CA LEU A 34 -3.30 -1.02 1.09
C LEU A 34 -4.04 -0.92 2.44
N GLY A 35 -4.82 0.13 2.68
CA GLY A 35 -5.67 0.31 3.86
C GLY A 35 -5.02 1.09 5.02
N ASP A 36 -5.82 1.32 6.06
CA ASP A 36 -5.52 2.11 7.26
C ASP A 36 -5.15 3.57 6.90
N LEU A 37 -6.11 4.26 6.26
CA LEU A 37 -5.86 5.54 5.60
C LEU A 37 -5.98 6.74 6.54
N LEU A 38 -7.08 6.79 7.30
CA LEU A 38 -7.49 7.99 8.04
C LEU A 38 -7.39 7.80 9.57
N ASN A 39 -7.92 6.70 10.09
CA ASN A 39 -7.91 6.42 11.52
C ASN A 39 -6.50 6.02 12.00
N HIS A 40 -6.01 6.63 13.09
CA HIS A 40 -4.70 6.28 13.64
C HIS A 40 -4.62 4.86 14.21
N GLY A 41 -5.77 4.27 14.56
CA GLY A 41 -5.83 2.95 15.17
C GLY A 41 -5.65 3.00 16.69
N PRO A 42 -6.56 2.44 17.49
CA PRO A 42 -6.53 2.54 18.96
C PRO A 42 -5.28 1.97 19.65
N ARG A 43 -4.51 1.13 18.95
CA ARG A 43 -3.28 0.50 19.46
C ARG A 43 -2.01 1.30 19.13
N ASN A 44 -2.13 2.34 18.31
CA ASN A 44 -1.01 3.19 17.91
C ASN A 44 -1.08 4.53 18.65
N PRO A 45 0.07 5.20 18.88
CA PRO A 45 0.06 6.60 19.30
C PRO A 45 -0.59 7.48 18.22
N ILE A 46 -1.02 8.68 18.59
CA ILE A 46 -1.44 9.68 17.60
C ILE A 46 -0.19 10.08 16.80
N PRO A 47 -0.19 9.95 15.45
CA PRO A 47 0.97 10.30 14.65
C PRO A 47 1.21 11.81 14.63
N GLU A 48 2.44 12.20 14.34
CA GLU A 48 2.78 13.61 14.13
C GLU A 48 1.96 14.20 12.96
N GLY A 49 1.33 15.35 13.20
CA GLY A 49 0.48 15.99 12.19
C GLY A 49 -0.79 15.22 11.85
N TYR A 50 -1.33 14.42 12.78
CA TYR A 50 -2.60 13.73 12.61
C TYR A 50 -3.74 14.70 12.23
N ASN A 51 -4.23 14.60 11.00
CA ASN A 51 -5.31 15.41 10.46
C ASN A 51 -6.08 14.63 9.36
N PRO A 52 -6.95 13.68 9.75
CA PRO A 52 -7.66 12.83 8.80
C PRO A 52 -8.50 13.59 7.76
N PRO A 53 -9.24 14.67 8.09
CA PRO A 53 -9.97 15.43 7.09
C PRO A 53 -9.06 16.01 5.99
N ALA A 54 -7.91 16.59 6.36
CA ALA A 54 -6.96 17.12 5.37
C ALA A 54 -6.30 16.01 4.54
N VAL A 55 -6.03 14.84 5.12
CA VAL A 55 -5.57 13.67 4.36
C VAL A 55 -6.61 13.24 3.33
N ALA A 56 -7.89 13.19 3.70
CA ALA A 56 -8.97 12.85 2.78
C ALA A 56 -9.06 13.85 1.61
N GLU A 57 -9.02 15.16 1.90
CA GLU A 57 -8.99 16.20 0.86
C GLU A 57 -7.84 15.98 -0.14
N LYS A 58 -6.62 15.74 0.36
CA LYS A 58 -5.44 15.50 -0.48
C LYS A 58 -5.55 14.23 -1.33
N LEU A 59 -6.12 13.15 -0.77
CA LEU A 59 -6.29 11.89 -1.50
C LEU A 59 -7.38 12.00 -2.58
N ASN A 60 -8.43 12.78 -2.33
CA ASN A 60 -9.54 12.96 -3.28
C ASN A 60 -9.11 13.65 -4.58
N ASP A 61 -8.08 14.51 -4.54
CA ASP A 61 -7.45 15.07 -5.74
C ASP A 61 -6.94 13.98 -6.72
N TYR A 62 -6.67 12.78 -6.20
CA TYR A 62 -6.16 11.63 -6.95
C TYR A 62 -7.17 10.49 -7.09
N ALA A 63 -8.44 10.67 -6.72
CA ALA A 63 -9.44 9.60 -6.65
C ALA A 63 -9.53 8.70 -7.90
N LYS A 64 -9.38 9.28 -9.10
CA LYS A 64 -9.41 8.56 -10.38
C LYS A 64 -8.18 7.67 -10.65
N GLN A 65 -7.11 7.86 -9.88
CA GLN A 65 -5.84 7.14 -9.99
C GLN A 65 -5.67 6.13 -8.86
N ILE A 66 -6.60 6.05 -7.90
CA ILE A 66 -6.46 5.23 -6.72
C ILE A 66 -7.20 3.90 -6.88
N ILE A 67 -6.53 2.82 -6.46
CA ILE A 67 -7.15 1.55 -6.12
C ILE A 67 -6.84 1.30 -4.65
N ALA A 68 -7.86 1.10 -3.82
CA ALA A 68 -7.69 0.88 -2.40
C ALA A 68 -8.34 -0.43 -1.93
N VAL A 69 -7.84 -0.96 -0.82
CA VAL A 69 -8.43 -2.08 -0.08
C VAL A 69 -8.58 -1.71 1.38
N ARG A 70 -9.58 -2.30 2.05
CA ARG A 70 -9.96 -1.93 3.42
C ARG A 70 -8.89 -2.38 4.41
N GLY A 71 -8.44 -1.46 5.24
CA GLY A 71 -7.65 -1.75 6.44
C GLY A 71 -8.51 -2.07 7.65
N ASN A 72 -7.91 -2.61 8.71
CA ASN A 72 -8.67 -2.94 9.93
C ASN A 72 -9.04 -1.70 10.77
N CYS A 73 -8.43 -0.55 10.51
CA CYS A 73 -8.76 0.71 11.15
C CYS A 73 -9.76 1.56 10.34
N ASP A 74 -9.98 1.20 9.07
CA ASP A 74 -10.90 1.90 8.18
C ASP A 74 -12.38 1.56 8.49
N SER A 75 -13.25 2.56 8.34
CA SER A 75 -14.65 2.50 8.69
C SER A 75 -15.56 3.14 7.63
N GLU A 76 -16.87 2.97 7.78
CA GLU A 76 -17.86 3.62 6.91
C GLU A 76 -17.76 5.16 6.95
N VAL A 77 -17.35 5.74 8.08
CA VAL A 77 -17.13 7.18 8.21
C VAL A 77 -15.96 7.64 7.35
N ASP A 78 -14.90 6.84 7.27
CA ASP A 78 -13.75 7.14 6.42
C ASP A 78 -14.15 7.09 4.94
N GLN A 79 -14.97 6.11 4.55
CA GLN A 79 -15.52 6.03 3.20
C GLN A 79 -16.40 7.25 2.84
N MET A 80 -17.12 7.84 3.81
CA MET A 80 -17.90 9.06 3.58
C MET A 80 -17.04 10.29 3.26
N LEU A 81 -15.75 10.27 3.62
CA LEU A 81 -14.80 11.36 3.34
C LEU A 81 -14.02 11.16 2.04
N LEU A 82 -13.93 9.92 1.55
CA LEU A 82 -13.09 9.56 0.40
C LEU A 82 -13.92 9.33 -0.87
N ASP A 83 -13.53 9.99 -1.96
CA ASP A 83 -14.22 9.97 -3.25
C ASP A 83 -13.90 8.72 -4.11
N PHE A 84 -13.27 7.71 -3.50
CA PHE A 84 -12.90 6.44 -4.12
C PHE A 84 -13.25 5.27 -3.19
N PRO A 85 -13.49 4.06 -3.73
CA PRO A 85 -13.88 2.91 -2.92
C PRO A 85 -12.72 2.41 -2.07
N ILE A 86 -12.95 2.29 -0.76
CA ILE A 86 -11.98 1.72 0.21
C ILE A 86 -12.51 0.48 0.91
N MET A 87 -13.81 0.18 0.84
CA MET A 87 -14.43 -0.85 1.68
C MET A 87 -14.25 -2.29 1.17
N SER A 88 -13.59 -2.50 0.04
CA SER A 88 -13.31 -3.83 -0.51
C SER A 88 -12.22 -4.54 0.29
N ASP A 89 -12.51 -5.76 0.75
CA ASP A 89 -11.55 -6.60 1.52
C ASP A 89 -10.28 -6.97 0.72
N PHE A 90 -10.42 -7.02 -0.60
CA PHE A 90 -9.34 -7.29 -1.54
C PHE A 90 -9.63 -6.68 -2.92
N ALA A 91 -8.60 -6.61 -3.77
CA ALA A 91 -8.74 -6.29 -5.19
C ALA A 91 -7.79 -7.16 -6.05
N TRP A 92 -8.23 -7.49 -7.26
CA TRP A 92 -7.38 -8.13 -8.27
C TRP A 92 -6.95 -7.10 -9.31
N VAL A 93 -5.66 -7.04 -9.61
CA VAL A 93 -5.12 -6.24 -10.72
C VAL A 93 -4.37 -7.16 -11.67
N LEU A 94 -4.81 -7.21 -12.92
CA LEU A 94 -4.14 -7.97 -13.98
C LEU A 94 -3.03 -7.11 -14.60
N LEU A 95 -1.79 -7.59 -14.52
CA LEU A 95 -0.64 -6.93 -15.14
C LEU A 95 -0.57 -7.26 -16.64
N PRO A 96 0.07 -6.40 -17.45
CA PRO A 96 0.29 -6.69 -18.87
C PRO A 96 1.09 -7.97 -19.14
N SER A 97 1.87 -8.45 -18.16
CA SER A 97 2.60 -9.73 -18.24
C SER A 97 1.67 -10.95 -18.16
N GLY A 98 0.41 -10.77 -17.74
CA GLY A 98 -0.53 -11.85 -17.42
C GLY A 98 -0.52 -12.26 -15.94
N GLN A 99 0.45 -11.79 -15.15
CA GLN A 99 0.47 -11.99 -13.69
C GLN A 99 -0.65 -11.21 -13.02
N ARG A 100 -1.16 -11.72 -11.90
CA ARG A 100 -2.20 -11.04 -11.12
C ARG A 100 -1.66 -10.59 -9.78
N LEU A 101 -1.96 -9.36 -9.41
CA LEU A 101 -1.78 -8.83 -8.06
C LEU A 101 -3.06 -9.12 -7.25
N PHE A 102 -2.93 -9.86 -6.17
CA PHE A 102 -3.91 -9.96 -5.10
C PHE A 102 -3.59 -8.91 -4.04
N LEU A 103 -4.34 -7.81 -4.06
CA LEU A 103 -4.21 -6.71 -3.10
C LEU A 103 -5.10 -6.99 -1.90
N THR A 104 -4.56 -6.90 -0.69
CA THR A 104 -5.30 -7.02 0.57
C THR A 104 -4.59 -6.19 1.64
N HIS A 105 -5.27 -5.79 2.72
CA HIS A 105 -4.55 -5.15 3.82
C HIS A 105 -3.67 -6.16 4.59
N GLY A 106 -4.13 -7.41 4.75
CA GLY A 106 -3.39 -8.47 5.45
C GLY A 106 -3.94 -8.87 6.82
N HIS A 107 -5.06 -8.27 7.25
CA HIS A 107 -5.76 -8.66 8.50
C HIS A 107 -6.79 -9.79 8.31
N LEU A 108 -7.25 -10.02 7.07
CA LEU A 108 -8.23 -11.06 6.72
C LEU A 108 -7.61 -12.24 5.97
N TYR A 109 -6.54 -11.96 5.22
CA TYR A 109 -5.88 -12.92 4.34
C TYR A 109 -4.44 -13.10 4.80
N ASP A 110 -4.12 -14.32 5.19
CA ASP A 110 -2.82 -14.85 5.58
C ASP A 110 -2.45 -16.06 4.72
N GLU A 111 -1.29 -16.68 4.96
CA GLU A 111 -0.80 -17.84 4.20
C GLU A 111 -1.80 -19.03 4.12
N GLN A 112 -2.76 -19.13 5.05
CA GLN A 112 -3.74 -20.21 5.10
C GLN A 112 -5.07 -19.84 4.44
N THR A 113 -5.34 -18.54 4.29
CA THR A 113 -6.61 -17.99 3.82
C THR A 113 -6.53 -17.29 2.47
N LEU A 114 -5.34 -17.24 1.86
CA LEU A 114 -5.14 -16.76 0.50
C LEU A 114 -6.08 -17.46 -0.51
N PRO A 115 -6.59 -16.72 -1.52
CA PRO A 115 -7.36 -17.32 -2.59
C PRO A 115 -6.48 -18.25 -3.45
N PRO A 116 -7.07 -19.09 -4.31
CA PRO A 116 -6.29 -19.89 -5.26
C PRO A 116 -5.37 -19.02 -6.15
N LEU A 117 -4.07 -19.20 -5.99
CA LEU A 117 -3.03 -18.49 -6.74
C LEU A 117 -2.47 -19.35 -7.87
N SER A 118 -2.16 -18.71 -9.00
CA SER A 118 -1.38 -19.29 -10.09
C SER A 118 0.11 -19.13 -9.83
N ILE A 119 0.94 -19.88 -10.57
CA ILE A 119 2.39 -19.67 -10.54
C ILE A 119 2.69 -18.25 -11.05
N GLY A 120 3.48 -17.51 -10.27
CA GLY A 120 3.88 -16.13 -10.57
C GLY A 120 2.87 -15.07 -10.17
N ASP A 121 1.72 -15.43 -9.57
CA ASP A 121 0.83 -14.45 -8.95
C ASP A 121 1.53 -13.77 -7.77
N ILE A 122 1.06 -12.57 -7.43
CA ILE A 122 1.71 -11.68 -6.49
C ILE A 122 0.71 -11.28 -5.41
N VAL A 123 1.00 -11.58 -4.16
CA VAL A 123 0.25 -11.10 -3.00
C VAL A 123 0.90 -9.79 -2.54
N VAL A 124 0.11 -8.72 -2.44
CA VAL A 124 0.58 -7.43 -1.93
C VAL A 124 -0.25 -7.05 -0.71
N HIS A 125 0.41 -6.82 0.42
CA HIS A 125 -0.27 -6.50 1.68
C HIS A 125 0.43 -5.42 2.51
N GLY A 126 -0.31 -4.86 3.47
CA GLY A 126 0.13 -3.89 4.47
C GLY A 126 0.12 -4.50 5.87
N HIS A 127 -0.51 -3.81 6.83
CA HIS A 127 -0.89 -4.24 8.19
C HIS A 127 0.25 -4.52 9.17
N THR A 128 1.30 -5.24 8.74
CA THR A 128 2.43 -5.61 9.58
C THR A 128 3.41 -4.45 9.78
N HIS A 129 3.37 -3.45 8.88
CA HIS A 129 4.30 -2.33 8.78
C HIS A 129 5.77 -2.78 8.55
N LEU A 130 5.95 -3.97 7.96
CA LEU A 130 7.26 -4.55 7.65
C LEU A 130 7.45 -4.63 6.14
N VAL A 131 8.61 -4.17 5.67
CA VAL A 131 9.00 -4.32 4.26
C VAL A 131 9.17 -5.80 3.92
N ARG A 132 8.54 -6.25 2.82
CA ARG A 132 8.76 -7.57 2.21
C ARG A 132 8.85 -7.48 0.70
N ALA A 133 9.76 -8.24 0.13
CA ALA A 133 9.85 -8.46 -1.30
C ALA A 133 10.53 -9.81 -1.56
N GLU A 134 9.76 -10.90 -1.58
CA GLU A 134 10.31 -12.25 -1.73
C GLU A 134 9.40 -13.23 -2.49
N ARG A 135 10.00 -14.35 -2.95
CA ARG A 135 9.28 -15.47 -3.58
C ARG A 135 8.93 -16.52 -2.53
N CYS A 136 7.65 -16.84 -2.41
CA CYS A 136 7.12 -17.85 -1.50
C CYS A 136 6.60 -19.05 -2.31
N GLY A 137 7.52 -19.95 -2.67
CA GLY A 137 7.21 -21.10 -3.52
C GLY A 137 6.79 -20.66 -4.92
N ASN A 138 5.48 -20.79 -5.22
CA ASN A 138 4.92 -20.52 -6.54
C ASN A 138 4.41 -19.09 -6.73
N HIS A 139 4.36 -18.26 -5.70
CA HIS A 139 3.87 -16.88 -5.78
C HIS A 139 4.87 -15.91 -5.13
N PHE A 140 4.63 -14.61 -5.29
CA PHE A 140 5.42 -13.55 -4.65
C PHE A 140 4.65 -12.93 -3.50
N VAL A 141 5.36 -12.48 -2.47
CA VAL A 141 4.78 -11.73 -1.35
C VAL A 141 5.51 -10.41 -1.20
N LEU A 142 4.74 -9.32 -1.32
CA LEU A 142 5.22 -7.95 -1.32
C LEU A 142 4.53 -7.14 -0.22
N ASN A 143 5.29 -6.30 0.46
CA ASN A 143 4.78 -5.34 1.44
C ASN A 143 5.63 -4.07 1.37
N PRO A 144 5.03 -2.89 1.08
CA PRO A 144 5.77 -1.65 0.94
C PRO A 144 6.27 -1.08 2.28
N GLY A 145 5.92 -1.71 3.40
CA GLY A 145 6.10 -1.13 4.74
C GLY A 145 4.96 -0.17 5.08
N SER A 146 5.21 0.71 6.05
CA SER A 146 4.27 1.76 6.46
C SER A 146 4.86 3.13 6.15
N VAL A 147 4.03 4.05 5.67
CA VAL A 147 4.44 5.45 5.46
C VAL A 147 4.51 6.25 6.77
N THR A 148 3.86 5.76 7.85
CA THR A 148 3.71 6.51 9.11
C THR A 148 4.34 5.80 10.31
N PHE A 149 4.13 4.50 10.46
CA PHE A 149 4.55 3.73 11.64
C PHE A 149 5.44 2.54 11.27
N PRO A 150 6.65 2.75 10.72
CA PRO A 150 7.54 1.64 10.41
C PRO A 150 7.88 0.83 11.67
N ARG A 151 7.88 -0.50 11.56
CA ARG A 151 8.26 -1.41 12.66
C ARG A 151 9.69 -1.92 12.53
N SER A 152 10.21 -2.48 13.63
CA SER A 152 11.55 -3.09 13.68
C SER A 152 12.71 -2.14 13.32
N GLN A 153 12.61 -0.87 13.77
CA GLN A 153 13.58 0.20 13.45
C GLN A 153 13.71 0.50 11.95
N ALA A 154 12.74 0.09 11.14
CA ALA A 154 12.71 0.38 9.73
C ALA A 154 12.43 1.88 9.47
N VAL A 155 12.67 2.28 8.22
CA VAL A 155 12.36 3.63 7.73
C VAL A 155 10.95 3.65 7.14
N ALA A 156 10.25 4.79 7.30
CA ALA A 156 8.99 5.03 6.62
C ALA A 156 9.17 4.85 5.11
N SER A 157 8.28 4.10 4.47
CA SER A 157 8.53 3.57 3.14
C SER A 157 7.29 3.46 2.27
N PHE A 158 7.55 3.39 0.97
CA PHE A 158 6.59 3.14 -0.10
C PHE A 158 7.25 2.23 -1.15
N ALA A 159 6.49 1.74 -2.12
CA ALA A 159 7.06 0.93 -3.18
C ALA A 159 6.60 1.35 -4.58
N VAL A 160 7.39 0.98 -5.57
CA VAL A 160 7.07 1.19 -6.99
C VAL A 160 7.28 -0.13 -7.72
N LEU A 161 6.29 -0.51 -8.54
CA LEU A 161 6.44 -1.55 -9.55
C LEU A 161 6.62 -0.89 -10.91
N ASP A 162 7.80 -1.07 -11.50
CA ASP A 162 8.13 -0.60 -12.84
C ASP A 162 8.58 -1.79 -13.70
N GLY A 163 7.74 -2.15 -14.68
CA GLY A 163 7.91 -3.40 -15.42
C GLY A 163 7.77 -4.62 -14.48
N PHE A 164 8.85 -5.38 -14.33
CA PHE A 164 8.93 -6.53 -13.41
C PHE A 164 9.67 -6.20 -12.11
N CYS A 165 10.20 -4.99 -11.96
CA CYS A 165 10.98 -4.63 -10.78
C CYS A 165 10.07 -4.00 -9.73
N PHE A 166 9.86 -4.69 -8.61
CA PHE A 166 9.26 -4.12 -7.41
C PHE A 166 10.36 -3.63 -6.49
N THR A 167 10.36 -2.34 -6.18
CA THR A 167 11.38 -1.72 -5.32
C THR A 167 10.71 -0.92 -4.21
N VAL A 168 11.16 -1.15 -2.99
CA VAL A 168 10.73 -0.44 -1.78
C VAL A 168 11.75 0.64 -1.46
N TYR A 169 11.29 1.87 -1.29
CA TYR A 169 12.11 3.05 -1.04
C TYR A 169 11.79 3.66 0.32
N GLY A 170 12.80 4.18 0.98
CA GLY A 170 12.63 5.20 2.00
C GLY A 170 12.40 6.58 1.37
N PHE A 171 11.92 7.53 2.16
CA PHE A 171 11.63 8.88 1.68
C PHE A 171 12.87 9.74 1.36
N GLU A 172 14.06 9.31 1.81
CA GLU A 172 15.34 9.97 1.48
C GLU A 172 16.01 9.36 0.23
N GLY A 173 15.32 8.44 -0.46
CA GLY A 173 15.73 7.85 -1.74
C GLY A 173 16.56 6.57 -1.60
N GLU A 174 16.77 6.06 -0.39
CA GLU A 174 17.41 4.78 -0.17
C GLU A 174 16.52 3.60 -0.59
N THR A 175 17.13 2.58 -1.19
CA THR A 175 16.45 1.33 -1.52
C THR A 175 16.49 0.40 -0.30
N LEU A 176 15.32 0.02 0.20
CA LEU A 176 15.17 -0.89 1.35
C LEU A 176 15.06 -2.35 0.91
N ALA A 177 14.40 -2.61 -0.22
CA ALA A 177 14.28 -3.93 -0.81
C ALA A 177 14.01 -3.82 -2.32
N SER A 178 14.40 -4.82 -3.10
CA SER A 178 14.07 -4.90 -4.53
C SER A 178 13.96 -6.34 -4.98
N LEU A 179 12.98 -6.63 -5.84
CA LEU A 179 12.74 -7.97 -6.38
C LEU A 179 12.34 -7.90 -7.85
N ASP A 180 12.89 -8.82 -8.66
CA ASP A 180 12.47 -9.06 -10.03
C ASP A 180 11.37 -10.13 -10.07
N LEU A 181 10.23 -9.77 -10.64
CA LEU A 181 9.01 -10.58 -10.71
C LEU A 181 8.87 -11.36 -12.03
N SER A 182 9.90 -11.36 -12.89
CA SER A 182 9.84 -12.06 -14.20
C SER A 182 10.03 -13.58 -14.12
N GLN A 183 10.25 -14.15 -12.92
CA GLN A 183 10.63 -15.55 -12.70
C GLN A 183 9.51 -16.47 -12.20
#